data_AF-A0A2E6TDE7-F1
#
_entry.id   AF-A0A2E6TDE7-F1
#
_cell.length_a   1.000
_cell.length_b   1.000
_cell.length_c   1.000
_cell.angle_alpha   90.00
_cell.angle_beta   90.00
_cell.angle_gamma   90.00
#
_symmetry.space_group_name_H-M   'P 1'
#
loop_
_entity.id
_entity.type
_entity.pdbx_description
1 polymer ?
#
loop_
_entity_poly.entity_id
_entity_poly.type
_entity_poly.pdbx_seq_one_letter_code
_entity_poly.pdbx_strand_id
1 'polypeptide(L)'
;MISRRRQNGGQEGFTLLEVIIALAVFGFVVTSLLAFLPWAIKGKTNIKDFNTACGMPDAIQVELERLGFNAVEKATDYDGSGLVLVARRDGLEVFYEEEDIVIPQSERYYLIRCKQFPPGNRLAHNPTNGYLALQIDVQWPYKRRAGEDDSAFVEIKENLREHFTYPAAITR
;
A
#
# COMPACT_ATOMS: atom_id res chain seq x y z
N MET A 1 -64.70 8.15 -49.69
CA MET A 1 -64.70 8.09 -48.21
C MET A 1 -63.28 7.84 -47.73
N ILE A 2 -62.54 8.89 -47.36
CA ILE A 2 -61.24 8.77 -46.66
C ILE A 2 -61.21 9.89 -45.62
N SER A 3 -61.43 9.52 -44.36
CA SER A 3 -61.37 10.43 -43.21
C SER A 3 -59.91 10.58 -42.78
N ARG A 4 -59.31 11.75 -43.01
CA ARG A 4 -58.00 12.13 -42.45
C ARG A 4 -58.18 12.55 -40.99
N ARG A 5 -57.81 11.66 -40.07
CA ARG A 5 -57.67 12.00 -38.64
C ARG A 5 -56.36 12.77 -38.45
N ARG A 6 -56.46 14.08 -38.24
CA ARG A 6 -55.34 14.96 -37.87
C ARG A 6 -54.94 14.64 -36.43
N GLN A 7 -53.77 14.06 -36.22
CA GLN A 7 -53.18 13.98 -34.88
C GLN A 7 -52.65 15.38 -34.54
N ASN A 8 -53.34 16.07 -33.64
CA ASN A 8 -52.81 17.26 -32.98
C ASN A 8 -51.80 16.77 -31.94
N GLY A 9 -50.50 16.90 -32.22
CA GLY A 9 -49.46 16.84 -31.21
C GLY A 9 -49.54 18.11 -30.38
N GLY A 10 -50.25 18.05 -29.24
CA GLY A 10 -50.25 19.11 -28.26
C GLY A 10 -48.83 19.31 -27.74
N GLN A 11 -48.33 20.54 -27.79
CA GLN A 11 -47.11 20.92 -27.08
C GLN A 11 -47.46 20.94 -25.59
N GLU A 12 -47.26 19.82 -24.91
CA GLU A 12 -47.43 19.70 -23.47
C GLU A 12 -46.24 20.39 -22.78
N GLY A 13 -46.52 21.46 -22.05
CA GLY A 13 -45.53 22.13 -21.20
C GLY A 13 -45.33 21.35 -19.89
N PHE A 14 -44.12 21.42 -19.33
CA PHE A 14 -43.82 20.79 -18.05
C PHE A 14 -44.64 21.40 -16.91
N THR A 15 -45.20 20.55 -16.06
CA THR A 15 -45.92 21.03 -14.88
C THR A 15 -44.93 21.45 -13.80
N LEU A 16 -45.29 22.47 -13.01
CA LEU A 16 -44.45 22.95 -11.90
C LEU A 16 -44.16 21.83 -10.88
N LEU A 17 -45.12 20.91 -10.69
CA LEU A 17 -44.96 19.74 -9.82
C LEU A 17 -43.92 18.74 -10.36
N GLU A 18 -43.94 18.47 -11.66
CA GLU A 18 -42.97 17.59 -12.31
C GLU A 18 -41.54 18.14 -12.21
N VAL A 19 -41.36 19.46 -12.35
CA VAL A 19 -40.06 20.11 -12.19
C VAL A 19 -39.55 20.01 -10.75
N ILE A 20 -40.42 20.20 -9.75
CA ILE A 20 -40.03 20.06 -8.33
C ILE A 20 -39.61 18.62 -8.03
N ILE A 21 -40.37 17.63 -8.50
CA ILE A 21 -40.03 16.22 -8.31
C ILE A 21 -38.70 15.89 -9.01
N ALA A 22 -38.50 16.36 -10.25
CA ALA A 22 -37.28 16.14 -10.99
C ALA A 22 -36.06 16.74 -10.27
N LEU A 23 -36.17 17.97 -9.75
CA LEU A 23 -35.09 18.60 -8.98
C LEU A 23 -34.79 17.88 -7.67
N ALA A 24 -35.82 17.38 -6.97
CA ALA A 24 -35.63 16.61 -5.74
C ALA A 24 -34.92 15.27 -5.99
N VAL A 25 -35.34 14.53 -7.01
CA VAL A 25 -34.71 13.25 -7.40
C VAL A 25 -33.29 13.48 -7.89
N PHE A 26 -33.08 14.48 -8.75
CA PHE A 26 -31.75 14.82 -9.24
C PHE A 26 -30.81 15.21 -8.10
N GLY A 27 -31.28 16.06 -7.19
CA GLY A 27 -30.52 16.45 -6.00
C GLY A 27 -30.12 15.26 -5.14
N PHE A 28 -31.05 14.33 -4.88
CA PHE A 28 -30.78 13.12 -4.11
C PHE A 28 -29.76 12.19 -4.77
N VAL A 29 -29.84 12.01 -6.10
CA VAL A 29 -28.90 11.17 -6.85
C VAL A 29 -27.49 11.78 -6.82
N VAL A 30 -27.38 13.09 -7.06
CA VAL A 30 -26.09 13.79 -7.07
C VAL A 30 -25.45 13.79 -5.69
N THR A 31 -26.20 14.07 -4.62
CA THR A 31 -25.66 14.04 -3.26
C THR A 31 -25.24 12.64 -2.85
N SER A 32 -26.02 11.61 -3.22
CA SER A 32 -25.67 10.20 -2.98
C SER A 32 -24.37 9.82 -3.69
N LEU A 33 -24.21 10.17 -4.96
CA LEU A 33 -22.98 9.91 -5.72
C LEU A 33 -21.76 10.62 -5.11
N LEU A 34 -21.92 11.90 -4.74
CA LEU A 34 -20.84 12.67 -4.12
C LEU A 34 -20.44 12.12 -2.75
N ALA A 35 -21.38 11.53 -1.99
CA ALA A 35 -21.08 10.89 -0.71
C ALA A 35 -20.16 9.66 -0.85
N PHE A 36 -20.16 8.98 -1.99
CA PHE A 36 -19.28 7.81 -2.24
C PHE A 36 -17.87 8.18 -2.74
N LEU A 37 -17.67 9.42 -3.21
CA LEU A 37 -16.39 9.85 -3.78
C LEU A 37 -15.19 9.71 -2.81
N PRO A 38 -15.29 10.10 -1.52
CA PRO A 38 -14.15 10.01 -0.59
C PRO A 38 -13.66 8.58 -0.35
N TRP A 39 -14.56 7.59 -0.39
CA TRP A 39 -14.20 6.18 -0.24
C TRP A 39 -13.44 5.67 -1.47
N ALA A 40 -13.92 6.01 -2.67
CA ALA A 40 -13.27 5.62 -3.92
C ALA A 40 -11.84 6.17 -4.05
N ILE A 41 -11.58 7.40 -3.57
CA ILE A 41 -10.26 8.03 -3.63
C ILE A 41 -9.25 7.37 -2.67
N LYS A 42 -9.69 7.01 -1.45
CA LYS A 42 -8.83 6.35 -0.45
C LYS A 42 -8.31 4.98 -0.93
N GLY A 43 -9.09 4.25 -1.73
CA GLY A 43 -8.65 3.00 -2.34
C GLY A 43 -7.49 3.19 -3.33
N LYS A 44 -7.51 4.28 -4.12
CA LYS A 44 -6.51 4.52 -5.18
C LYS A 44 -5.09 4.75 -4.64
N THR A 45 -4.96 5.44 -3.51
CA THR A 45 -3.65 5.66 -2.89
C THR A 45 -3.05 4.35 -2.38
N ASN A 46 -3.87 3.47 -1.80
CA ASN A 46 -3.39 2.17 -1.32
C ASN A 46 -2.94 1.28 -2.48
N ILE A 47 -3.66 1.28 -3.61
CA ILE A 47 -3.27 0.49 -4.79
C ILE A 47 -1.89 0.93 -5.32
N LYS A 48 -1.61 2.24 -5.34
CA LYS A 48 -0.30 2.74 -5.77
C LYS A 48 0.81 2.28 -4.84
N ASP A 49 0.60 2.44 -3.52
CA ASP A 49 1.60 2.07 -2.53
C ASP A 49 1.81 0.54 -2.50
N PHE A 50 0.76 -0.25 -2.73
CA PHE A 50 0.84 -1.71 -2.91
C PHE A 50 1.61 -2.11 -4.17
N ASN A 51 1.31 -1.51 -5.33
CA ASN A 51 2.03 -1.79 -6.57
C ASN A 51 3.52 -1.45 -6.45
N THR A 52 3.84 -0.37 -5.74
CA THR A 52 5.23 0.01 -5.43
C THR A 52 5.87 -1.08 -4.56
N ALA A 53 5.18 -1.54 -3.51
CA ALA A 53 5.66 -2.63 -2.66
C ALA A 53 5.92 -3.95 -3.42
N CYS A 54 5.04 -4.31 -4.37
CA CYS A 54 5.26 -5.48 -5.23
C CYS A 54 6.45 -5.31 -6.19
N GLY A 55 6.90 -4.08 -6.46
CA GLY A 55 8.09 -3.79 -7.28
C GLY A 55 9.41 -3.76 -6.51
N MET A 56 9.37 -3.76 -5.18
CA MET A 56 10.58 -3.72 -4.32
C MET A 56 11.39 -5.03 -4.17
N PRO A 57 10.91 -6.25 -4.51
CA PRO A 57 11.68 -7.48 -4.25
C PRO A 57 13.12 -7.46 -4.79
N ASP A 58 13.34 -6.92 -5.99
CA ASP A 58 14.69 -6.85 -6.57
C ASP A 58 15.61 -5.92 -5.78
N ALA A 59 15.12 -4.75 -5.37
CA ALA A 59 15.89 -3.80 -4.56
C ALA A 59 16.22 -4.37 -3.16
N ILE A 60 15.26 -5.08 -2.56
CA ILE A 60 15.46 -5.78 -1.28
C ILE A 60 16.52 -6.87 -1.45
N GLN A 61 16.46 -7.66 -2.52
CA GLN A 61 17.44 -8.71 -2.79
C GLN A 61 18.86 -8.14 -2.95
N VAL A 62 19.01 -7.06 -3.72
CA VAL A 62 20.30 -6.38 -3.90
C VAL A 62 20.87 -5.91 -2.56
N GLU A 63 20.04 -5.34 -1.67
CA GLU A 63 20.48 -4.89 -0.36
C GLU A 63 20.87 -6.06 0.56
N LEU A 64 20.10 -7.16 0.55
CA LEU A 64 20.44 -8.38 1.30
C LEU A 64 21.77 -8.99 0.82
N GLU A 65 21.98 -9.04 -0.50
CA GLU A 65 23.24 -9.50 -1.09
C GLU A 65 24.41 -8.58 -0.76
N ARG A 66 24.17 -7.26 -0.72
CA ARG A 66 25.17 -6.26 -0.31
C ARG A 66 25.59 -6.44 1.15
N LEU A 67 24.65 -6.76 2.04
CA LEU A 67 24.94 -7.09 3.45
C LEU A 67 25.70 -8.42 3.57
N GLY A 68 25.36 -9.38 2.70
CA GLY A 68 26.00 -10.68 2.60
C GLY A 68 25.41 -11.74 3.52
N PHE A 69 25.57 -13.00 3.11
CA PHE A 69 24.91 -14.16 3.72
C PHE A 69 25.08 -14.24 5.25
N ASN A 70 26.32 -14.22 5.75
CA ASN A 70 26.61 -14.43 7.18
C ASN A 70 26.04 -13.29 8.05
N ALA A 71 25.99 -12.07 7.53
CA ALA A 71 25.44 -10.92 8.24
C ALA A 71 23.92 -11.04 8.35
N VAL A 72 23.27 -11.39 7.25
CA VAL A 72 21.82 -11.60 7.18
C VAL A 72 21.39 -12.78 8.06
N GLU A 73 22.11 -13.90 8.02
CA GLU A 73 21.85 -15.07 8.87
C GLU A 73 21.91 -14.73 10.36
N LYS A 74 22.91 -13.96 10.77
CA LYS A 74 23.07 -13.56 12.18
C LYS A 74 22.08 -12.47 12.62
N ALA A 75 21.72 -11.57 11.72
CA ALA A 75 20.83 -10.46 12.02
C ALA A 75 19.35 -10.84 11.96
N THR A 76 18.98 -11.88 11.22
CA THR A 76 17.58 -12.33 11.11
C THR A 76 17.20 -13.28 12.24
N ASP A 77 15.94 -13.23 12.65
CA ASP A 77 15.35 -14.12 13.65
C ASP A 77 13.91 -14.47 13.23
N TYR A 78 13.27 -15.40 13.93
CA TYR A 78 11.92 -15.86 13.65
C TYR A 78 10.85 -14.79 13.92
N ASP A 79 11.09 -13.89 14.88
CA ASP A 79 10.15 -12.82 15.26
C ASP A 79 10.18 -11.64 14.27
N GLY A 80 11.30 -11.46 13.55
CA GLY A 80 11.48 -10.37 12.60
C GLY A 80 11.78 -9.01 13.23
N SER A 81 12.30 -9.02 14.45
CA SER A 81 12.82 -7.86 15.18
C SER A 81 14.29 -7.58 14.90
N GLY A 82 14.99 -8.52 14.24
CA GLY A 82 16.42 -8.43 13.95
C GLY A 82 16.73 -7.56 12.72
N LEU A 83 16.66 -8.13 11.52
CA LEU A 83 17.01 -7.43 10.28
C LEU A 83 15.82 -6.63 9.74
N VAL A 84 15.96 -5.31 9.77
CA VAL A 84 14.98 -4.36 9.29
C VAL A 84 15.59 -3.47 8.21
N LEU A 85 14.90 -3.35 7.07
CA LEU A 85 15.25 -2.42 6.00
C LEU A 85 14.14 -1.37 5.89
N VAL A 86 14.50 -0.23 5.31
CA VAL A 86 13.59 0.88 5.07
C VAL A 86 13.72 1.40 3.65
N ALA A 87 12.62 1.90 3.11
CA ALA A 87 12.59 2.55 1.81
C ALA A 87 11.74 3.81 1.84
N ARG A 88 12.06 4.73 0.93
CA ARG A 88 11.27 5.93 0.66
C ARG A 88 9.98 5.54 -0.05
N ARG A 89 9.05 6.50 -0.16
CA ARG A 89 7.72 6.26 -0.76
C ARG A 89 7.77 5.86 -2.25
N ASP A 90 8.87 6.12 -2.94
CA ASP A 90 9.07 5.69 -4.33
C ASP A 90 9.50 4.22 -4.45
N GLY A 91 9.97 3.58 -3.38
CA GLY A 91 10.39 2.18 -3.34
C GLY A 91 11.62 1.85 -4.19
N LEU A 92 12.37 2.86 -4.63
CA LEU A 92 13.50 2.67 -5.56
C LEU A 92 14.77 2.19 -4.84
N GLU A 93 15.01 2.70 -3.65
CA GLU A 93 16.19 2.42 -2.86
C GLU A 93 15.78 1.85 -1.51
N VAL A 94 16.42 0.73 -1.15
CA VAL A 94 16.20 0.01 0.10
C VAL A 94 17.51 0.00 0.85
N PHE A 95 17.48 0.39 2.11
CA PHE A 95 18.67 0.41 2.97
C PHE A 95 18.38 -0.26 4.29
N TYR A 96 19.39 -0.86 4.90
CA TYR A 96 19.34 -1.26 6.30
C TYR A 96 18.92 -0.09 7.21
N GLU A 97 18.03 -0.35 8.17
CA GLU A 97 17.59 0.69 9.10
C GLU A 97 18.70 1.01 10.11
N GLU A 98 19.47 2.05 9.82
CA GLU A 98 20.45 2.66 10.71
C GLU A 98 19.98 4.08 11.11
N GLU A 99 20.49 4.61 12.24
CA GLU A 99 20.13 5.97 12.69
C GLU A 99 20.66 7.03 11.71
N ASP A 100 19.74 7.69 10.98
CA ASP A 100 19.93 8.93 10.22
C ASP A 100 21.00 9.02 9.11
N ILE A 101 21.58 7.91 8.64
CA ILE A 101 22.68 7.99 7.65
C ILE A 101 22.21 8.17 6.20
N VAL A 102 21.18 7.44 5.75
CA VAL A 102 20.84 7.37 4.30
C VAL A 102 19.45 7.92 3.99
N ILE A 103 18.43 7.47 4.72
CA ILE A 103 17.06 7.98 4.60
C ILE A 103 16.68 8.67 5.91
N PRO A 104 16.35 9.98 5.88
CA PRO A 104 15.84 10.69 7.05
C PRO A 104 14.61 10.00 7.64
N GLN A 105 14.44 10.00 8.96
CA GLN A 105 13.35 9.25 9.61
C GLN A 105 11.95 9.62 9.10
N SER A 106 11.72 10.88 8.76
CA SER A 106 10.45 11.37 8.22
C SER A 106 10.13 10.86 6.82
N GLU A 107 11.12 10.37 6.08
CA GLU A 107 10.99 9.86 4.71
C GLU A 107 10.91 8.32 4.63
N ARG A 108 11.13 7.60 5.74
CA ARG A 108 11.05 6.13 5.82
C ARG A 108 9.59 5.68 5.76
N TYR A 109 9.08 5.50 4.54
CA TYR A 109 7.68 5.18 4.30
C TYR A 109 7.38 3.69 4.35
N TYR A 110 8.26 2.86 3.80
CA TYR A 110 8.14 1.40 3.88
C TYR A 110 9.08 0.84 4.94
N LEU A 111 8.56 -0.10 5.71
CA LEU A 111 9.32 -0.95 6.63
C LEU A 111 9.39 -2.35 6.04
N ILE A 112 10.58 -2.92 5.93
CA ILE A 112 10.79 -4.27 5.42
C ILE A 112 11.40 -5.11 6.53
N ARG A 113 10.63 -6.06 7.05
CA ARG A 113 11.12 -7.01 8.06
C ARG A 113 11.56 -8.29 7.38
N CYS A 114 12.79 -8.70 7.64
CA CYS A 114 13.33 -9.97 7.17
C CYS A 114 13.28 -10.99 8.30
N LYS A 115 12.48 -12.05 8.15
CA LYS A 115 12.28 -13.07 9.18
C LYS A 115 12.76 -14.43 8.71
N GLN A 116 13.36 -15.20 9.60
CA GLN A 116 13.60 -16.62 9.32
C GLN A 116 12.30 -17.41 9.50
N PHE A 117 12.14 -18.50 8.74
CA PHE A 117 11.02 -19.40 8.96
C PHE A 117 11.15 -20.11 10.31
N PRO A 118 10.07 -20.21 11.11
CA PRO A 118 10.12 -20.80 12.44
C PRO A 118 10.57 -22.27 12.40
N PRO A 119 11.16 -22.78 13.49
CA PRO A 119 11.60 -24.17 13.57
C PRO A 119 10.42 -25.12 13.31
N GLY A 120 10.68 -26.17 12.52
CA GLY A 120 9.64 -27.13 12.08
C GLY A 120 8.95 -26.75 10.76
N ASN A 121 9.19 -25.56 10.20
CA ASN A 121 8.78 -25.22 8.84
C ASN A 121 9.68 -25.93 7.80
N ARG A 122 9.15 -26.29 6.63
CA ARG A 122 9.95 -26.87 5.53
C ARG A 122 11.07 -25.95 5.05
N LEU A 123 10.89 -24.64 5.21
CA LEU A 123 11.83 -23.59 4.82
C LEU A 123 12.66 -23.09 6.00
N ALA A 124 12.58 -23.76 7.16
CA ALA A 124 13.40 -23.41 8.32
C ALA A 124 14.89 -23.46 7.94
N HIS A 125 15.66 -22.52 8.48
CA HIS A 125 17.08 -22.45 8.22
C HIS A 125 17.79 -23.72 8.72
N ASN A 126 18.71 -24.23 7.90
CA ASN A 126 19.62 -25.30 8.28
C ASN A 126 21.05 -24.84 7.97
N PRO A 127 21.96 -24.79 8.97
CA PRO A 127 23.34 -24.34 8.80
C PRO A 127 24.14 -25.14 7.77
N THR A 128 23.72 -26.36 7.43
CA THR A 128 24.40 -27.15 6.39
C THR A 128 23.98 -26.78 4.96
N ASN A 129 22.91 -25.99 4.81
CA ASN A 129 22.44 -25.55 3.50
C ASN A 129 23.26 -24.34 3.02
N GLY A 130 23.57 -24.29 1.72
CA GLY A 130 24.21 -23.12 1.10
C GLY A 130 23.27 -21.92 0.87
N TYR A 131 22.08 -21.94 1.48
CA TYR A 131 21.06 -20.91 1.33
C TYR A 131 20.28 -20.70 2.63
N LEU A 132 19.74 -19.50 2.77
CA LEU A 132 18.89 -19.06 3.86
C LEU A 132 17.58 -18.56 3.24
N ALA A 133 16.50 -19.28 3.51
CA ALA A 133 15.16 -18.85 3.12
C ALA A 133 14.62 -17.86 4.17
N LEU A 134 14.08 -16.75 3.69
CA LEU A 134 13.53 -15.67 4.49
C LEU A 134 12.07 -15.42 4.11
N GLN A 135 11.28 -15.04 5.09
CA GLN A 135 9.98 -14.42 4.88
C GLN A 135 10.17 -12.90 4.96
N ILE A 136 9.94 -12.22 3.85
CA ILE A 136 10.04 -10.77 3.75
C ILE A 136 8.65 -10.18 3.94
N ASP A 137 8.50 -9.30 4.93
CA ASP A 137 7.25 -8.60 5.21
C ASP A 137 7.43 -7.11 5.00
N VAL A 138 6.80 -6.58 3.96
CA VAL A 138 6.84 -5.18 3.56
C VAL A 138 5.61 -4.49 4.13
N GLN A 139 5.77 -3.48 4.98
CA GLN A 139 4.69 -2.77 5.68
C GLN A 139 4.67 -1.28 5.31
N TRP A 140 3.49 -0.69 5.19
CA TRP A 140 3.30 0.76 4.98
C TRP A 140 1.94 1.24 5.53
N PRO A 141 1.80 2.54 5.85
CA PRO A 141 2.87 3.51 6.04
C PRO A 141 3.63 3.26 7.35
N TYR A 142 4.95 3.33 7.32
CA TYR A 142 5.80 3.12 8.50
C TYR A 142 5.94 4.39 9.34
N LYS A 143 6.64 5.41 8.83
CA LYS A 143 6.77 6.73 9.44
C LYS A 143 6.06 7.77 8.58
N ARG A 144 5.53 8.81 9.24
CA ARG A 144 4.94 9.99 8.60
C ARG A 144 5.56 11.23 9.21
N ARG A 145 5.83 12.25 8.39
CA ARG A 145 6.20 13.58 8.87
C ARG A 145 5.18 14.13 9.87
N ALA A 146 5.69 14.68 10.97
CA ALA A 146 4.91 15.22 12.07
C ALA A 146 5.19 16.72 12.23
N GLY A 147 4.41 17.55 11.53
CA GLY A 147 4.57 19.00 11.56
C GLY A 147 5.49 19.54 10.46
N GLU A 148 5.92 20.79 10.63
CA GLU A 148 6.66 21.55 9.63
C GLU A 148 8.18 21.31 9.70
N ASP A 149 8.69 20.75 10.79
CA ASP A 149 10.08 20.31 10.89
C ASP A 149 10.29 19.03 10.06
N ASP A 150 11.33 19.01 9.22
CA ASP A 150 11.70 17.85 8.40
C ASP A 150 12.20 16.67 9.24
N SER A 151 12.66 16.93 10.47
CA SER A 151 13.15 15.90 11.39
C SER A 151 12.04 15.25 12.23
N ALA A 152 10.88 15.90 12.35
CA ALA A 152 9.79 15.41 13.18
C ALA A 152 8.99 14.33 12.43
N PHE A 153 8.83 13.16 13.07
CA PHE A 153 8.09 12.04 12.54
C PHE A 153 7.18 11.38 13.59
N VAL A 154 6.14 10.71 13.11
CA VAL A 154 5.27 9.85 13.89
C VAL A 154 5.36 8.45 13.27
N GLU A 155 5.77 7.49 14.08
CA GLU A 155 5.67 6.08 13.72
C GLU A 155 4.21 5.62 13.82
N ILE A 156 3.74 4.97 12.77
CA ILE A 156 2.39 4.41 12.70
C ILE A 156 2.40 3.06 13.40
N LYS A 157 1.43 2.79 14.28
CA LYS A 157 1.32 1.49 14.97
C LYS A 157 1.19 0.34 13.97
N GLU A 158 1.80 -0.80 14.27
CA GLU A 158 1.82 -1.97 13.38
C GLU A 158 0.43 -2.44 12.93
N ASN A 159 -0.56 -2.42 13.82
CA ASN A 159 -1.94 -2.82 13.51
C ASN A 159 -2.70 -1.87 12.56
N LEU A 160 -2.10 -0.72 12.23
CA LEU A 160 -2.64 0.27 11.29
C LEU A 160 -1.86 0.29 9.97
N ARG A 161 -0.86 -0.59 9.82
CA ARG A 161 -0.08 -0.74 8.59
C ARG A 161 -0.72 -1.80 7.71
N GLU A 162 -0.75 -1.51 6.42
CA GLU A 162 -0.93 -2.51 5.39
C GLU A 162 0.37 -3.28 5.21
N HIS A 163 0.29 -4.52 4.77
CA HIS A 163 1.47 -5.34 4.57
C HIS A 163 1.35 -6.32 3.41
N PHE A 164 2.50 -6.64 2.83
CA PHE A 164 2.67 -7.60 1.77
C PHE A 164 3.85 -8.51 2.11
N THR A 165 3.59 -9.81 2.14
CA THR A 165 4.59 -10.80 2.52
C THR A 165 4.91 -11.73 1.36
N TYR A 166 6.20 -12.03 1.16
CA TYR A 166 6.66 -12.99 0.17
C TYR A 166 7.91 -13.75 0.65
N PRO A 167 8.15 -14.98 0.17
CA PRO A 167 9.37 -15.71 0.46
C PRO A 167 10.52 -15.22 -0.43
N ALA A 168 11.71 -15.11 0.14
CA ALA A 168 12.97 -14.84 -0.56
C ALA A 168 14.05 -15.83 -0.11
N ALA A 169 15.17 -15.87 -0.82
CA ALA A 169 16.32 -16.66 -0.41
C ALA A 169 17.62 -15.91 -0.73
N ILE A 170 18.57 -15.99 0.20
CA ILE A 170 19.95 -15.56 -0.01
C ILE A 170 20.86 -16.77 -0.01
N THR A 171 21.81 -16.81 -0.93
CA THR A 171 22.80 -17.88 -1.05
C THR A 171 24.17 -17.41 -0.60
N ARG A 172 25.03 -18.36 -0.25
CA ARG A 172 26.42 -18.10 0.13
C ARG A 172 27.29 -17.69 -1.05
#